data_AF-A0A7C5P225-F1
#
_entry.id   AF-A0A7C5P225-F1
#
_cell.length_a   1.000
_cell.length_b   1.000
_cell.length_c   1.000
_cell.angle_alpha   90.00
_cell.angle_beta   90.00
_cell.angle_gamma   90.00
#
_symmetry.space_group_name_H-M   'P 1'
#
loop_
_entity.id
_entity.type
_entity.pdbx_description
1 polymer ?
#
loop_
_entity_poly.entity_id
_entity_poly.type
_entity_poly.pdbx_seq_one_letter_code
_entity_poly.pdbx_strand_id
1 'polypeptide(L)'
;MQNILSFLLSPKQMSEFKNLDPAGKVRFWYNFWAKNDSNPETPENEFMQEFIARWDYANAAFAQGTKTPGWKTDRGRIYIVYGPPDNVERHTFSSGTNNWEVWYYFDKNYYFIFADILGIGNMKLVDSNAPGEVHDRDWRNKIKGYHIQPSPQDRGY
;
A
#
# COMPACT_ATOMS: atom_id res chain seq x y z
N MET A 1 -4.77 -18.39 -0.60
CA MET A 1 -4.66 -17.94 -2.00
C MET A 1 -5.68 -16.89 -2.44
N GLN A 2 -6.89 -16.76 -1.86
CA GLN A 2 -7.85 -15.74 -2.33
C GLN A 2 -7.37 -14.27 -2.25
N ASN A 3 -6.43 -13.95 -1.34
CA ASN A 3 -6.00 -12.58 -1.08
C ASN A 3 -4.91 -12.04 -2.03
N ILE A 4 -4.20 -12.91 -2.75
CA ILE A 4 -3.16 -12.48 -3.72
C ILE A 4 -3.81 -12.01 -5.03
N LEU A 5 -4.99 -12.56 -5.34
CA LEU A 5 -5.72 -12.30 -6.56
C LEU A 5 -6.17 -10.84 -6.66
N SER A 6 -6.50 -10.21 -5.53
CA SER A 6 -6.93 -8.80 -5.51
C SER A 6 -5.81 -7.83 -5.87
N PHE A 7 -4.55 -8.25 -5.79
CA PHE A 7 -3.40 -7.44 -6.20
C PHE A 7 -3.09 -7.58 -7.70
N LEU A 8 -3.40 -8.74 -8.27
CA LEU A 8 -3.01 -9.09 -9.64
C LEU A 8 -4.12 -8.85 -10.66
N LEU A 9 -5.39 -8.95 -10.24
CA LEU A 9 -6.53 -8.93 -11.17
C LEU A 9 -7.28 -7.62 -11.08
N SER A 10 -7.60 -7.05 -12.24
CA SER A 10 -8.60 -5.99 -12.35
C SER A 10 -9.97 -6.47 -11.83
N PRO A 11 -10.89 -5.56 -11.46
CA PRO A 11 -12.23 -5.93 -11.01
C PRO A 11 -12.98 -6.85 -12.00
N LYS A 12 -12.80 -6.61 -13.32
CA LYS A 12 -13.36 -7.43 -14.39
C LYS A 12 -12.75 -8.84 -14.37
N GLN A 13 -11.43 -8.95 -14.39
CA GLN A 13 -10.72 -10.24 -14.32
C GLN A 13 -11.06 -11.03 -13.06
N MET A 14 -11.21 -10.35 -11.92
CA MET A 14 -11.63 -10.96 -10.67
C MET A 14 -13.06 -11.52 -10.76
N SER A 15 -13.98 -10.78 -11.38
CA SER A 15 -15.35 -11.23 -11.61
C SER A 15 -15.39 -12.46 -12.52
N GLU A 16 -14.65 -12.42 -13.63
CA GLU A 16 -14.48 -13.58 -14.53
C GLU A 16 -13.91 -14.78 -13.78
N PHE A 17 -12.81 -14.60 -13.05
CA PHE A 17 -12.14 -15.66 -12.31
C PHE A 17 -13.05 -16.34 -11.28
N LYS A 18 -13.90 -15.57 -10.58
CA LYS A 18 -14.83 -16.11 -9.58
C LYS A 18 -15.84 -17.09 -10.17
N ASN A 19 -16.28 -16.84 -11.41
CA ASN A 19 -17.28 -17.63 -12.12
C ASN A 19 -16.73 -18.88 -12.80
N LEU A 20 -15.41 -19.06 -12.84
CA LEU A 20 -14.78 -20.24 -13.43
C LEU A 20 -14.87 -21.47 -12.51
N ASP A 21 -15.00 -22.63 -13.15
CA ASP A 21 -14.83 -23.94 -12.51
C ASP A 21 -13.35 -24.17 -12.13
N PRO A 22 -13.02 -25.22 -11.35
CA PRO A 22 -11.64 -25.45 -10.91
C PRO A 22 -10.63 -25.56 -12.07
N ALA A 23 -10.99 -26.26 -13.16
CA ALA A 23 -10.13 -26.38 -14.33
C ALA A 23 -9.94 -25.03 -15.05
N GLY A 24 -11.01 -24.27 -15.21
CA GLY A 24 -10.98 -22.92 -15.76
C GLY A 24 -10.12 -21.98 -14.93
N LYS A 25 -10.17 -22.05 -13.59
CA LYS A 25 -9.31 -21.24 -12.70
C LYS A 25 -7.83 -21.55 -12.90
N VAL A 26 -7.46 -22.82 -13.05
CA VAL A 26 -6.06 -23.22 -13.35
C VAL A 26 -5.63 -22.66 -14.70
N ARG A 27 -6.47 -22.81 -15.73
CA ARG A 27 -6.17 -22.28 -17.07
C ARG A 27 -6.06 -20.77 -17.10
N PHE A 28 -6.93 -20.08 -16.37
CA PHE A 28 -6.88 -18.63 -16.21
C PHE A 28 -5.54 -18.20 -15.61
N TRP A 29 -5.06 -18.88 -14.56
CA TRP A 29 -3.77 -18.56 -13.95
C TRP A 29 -2.59 -18.78 -14.88
N TYR A 30 -2.55 -19.93 -15.54
CA TYR A 30 -1.52 -20.23 -16.52
C TYR A 30 -1.44 -19.14 -17.60
N ASN A 31 -2.59 -18.77 -18.16
CA ASN A 31 -2.66 -17.73 -19.19
C ASN A 31 -2.33 -16.33 -18.64
N PHE A 32 -2.73 -16.02 -17.41
CA PHE A 32 -2.45 -14.73 -16.78
C PHE A 32 -0.94 -14.53 -16.64
N TRP A 33 -0.21 -15.51 -16.10
CA TRP A 33 1.23 -15.40 -15.94
C TRP A 33 1.94 -15.33 -17.29
N ALA A 34 1.63 -16.26 -18.20
CA ALA A 34 2.22 -16.28 -19.54
C ALA A 34 1.99 -14.95 -20.31
N LYS A 35 0.84 -14.30 -20.13
CA LYS A 35 0.53 -13.02 -20.78
C LYS A 35 1.30 -11.84 -20.17
N ASN A 36 1.61 -11.89 -18.88
CA ASN A 36 2.32 -10.82 -18.17
C ASN A 36 3.83 -11.07 -18.10
N ASP A 37 4.33 -12.10 -18.79
CA ASP A 37 5.75 -12.36 -18.90
C ASP A 37 6.46 -11.18 -19.58
N SER A 38 7.41 -10.57 -18.88
CA SER A 38 8.07 -9.37 -19.37
C SER A 38 9.16 -9.72 -20.38
N ASN A 39 9.78 -10.89 -20.23
CA ASN A 39 10.73 -11.41 -21.19
C ASN A 39 10.53 -12.92 -21.41
N PRO A 40 9.73 -13.33 -22.41
CA PRO A 40 9.47 -14.74 -22.68
C PRO A 40 10.70 -15.52 -23.20
N GLU A 41 11.84 -14.86 -23.42
CA GLU A 41 13.10 -15.51 -23.80
C GLU A 41 13.82 -16.14 -22.59
N THR A 42 13.45 -15.79 -21.36
CA THR A 42 13.96 -16.44 -20.15
C THR A 42 13.04 -17.61 -19.73
N PRO A 43 13.59 -18.61 -19.03
CA PRO A 43 12.77 -19.67 -18.43
C PRO A 43 11.84 -19.16 -17.31
N GLU A 44 12.15 -18.02 -16.71
CA GLU A 44 11.47 -17.47 -15.55
C GLU A 44 10.54 -16.30 -15.89
N ASN A 45 9.34 -16.30 -15.33
CA ASN A 45 8.43 -15.17 -15.49
C ASN A 45 8.85 -13.99 -14.59
N GLU A 46 9.45 -12.93 -15.14
CA GLU A 46 10.00 -11.84 -14.32
C GLU A 46 8.91 -11.07 -13.57
N PHE A 47 7.72 -10.92 -14.15
CA PHE A 47 6.60 -10.27 -13.50
C PHE A 47 6.17 -11.02 -12.23
N MET A 48 6.13 -12.35 -12.29
CA MET A 48 5.87 -13.20 -11.13
C MET A 48 6.99 -13.08 -10.09
N GLN A 49 8.26 -13.10 -10.52
CA GLN A 49 9.40 -12.94 -9.61
C GLN A 49 9.35 -11.61 -8.88
N GLU A 50 9.13 -10.52 -9.60
CA GLU A 50 9.02 -9.19 -9.04
C GLU A 50 7.84 -9.11 -8.05
N PHE A 51 6.68 -9.65 -8.42
CA PHE A 51 5.52 -9.67 -7.54
C PHE A 51 5.82 -10.43 -6.23
N ILE A 52 6.47 -11.59 -6.31
CA ILE A 52 6.87 -12.37 -5.13
C ILE A 52 7.87 -11.58 -4.28
N ALA A 53 8.87 -10.96 -4.90
CA ALA A 53 9.86 -10.14 -4.19
C ALA A 53 9.20 -8.97 -3.44
N ARG A 54 8.25 -8.27 -4.08
CA ARG A 54 7.48 -7.20 -3.45
C ARG A 54 6.58 -7.72 -2.32
N TRP A 55 5.97 -8.89 -2.48
CA TRP A 55 5.15 -9.53 -1.46
C TRP A 55 5.96 -9.87 -0.21
N ASP A 56 7.13 -10.49 -0.39
CA ASP A 56 8.01 -10.88 0.71
C ASP A 56 8.58 -9.65 1.42
N TYR A 57 9.03 -8.66 0.66
CA TYR A 57 9.48 -7.39 1.22
C TYR A 57 8.36 -6.71 2.02
N ALA A 58 7.15 -6.63 1.47
CA ALA A 58 6.03 -6.00 2.15
C ALA A 58 5.75 -6.67 3.50
N ASN A 59 5.81 -8.00 3.56
CA ASN A 59 5.61 -8.74 4.80
C ASN A 59 6.73 -8.57 5.81
N ALA A 60 7.99 -8.52 5.35
CA ALA A 60 9.13 -8.29 6.21
C ALA A 60 9.17 -6.85 6.76
N ALA A 61 8.91 -5.85 5.92
CA ALA A 61 9.11 -4.44 6.24
C ALA A 61 7.90 -3.79 6.95
N PHE A 62 6.67 -4.26 6.67
CA PHE A 62 5.46 -3.56 7.10
C PHE A 62 4.55 -4.37 8.02
N ALA A 63 4.96 -5.56 8.48
CA ALA A 63 4.19 -6.29 9.48
C ALA A 63 4.01 -5.47 10.77
N GLN A 64 2.83 -5.57 11.37
CA GLN A 64 2.51 -4.89 12.63
C GLN A 64 2.19 -5.95 13.70
N GLY A 65 3.18 -6.21 14.55
CA GLY A 65 3.13 -7.27 15.54
C GLY A 65 2.89 -8.64 14.90
N THR A 66 2.28 -9.56 15.66
CA THR A 66 2.01 -10.93 15.20
C THR A 66 0.68 -11.09 14.46
N LYS A 67 -0.20 -10.09 14.53
CA LYS A 67 -1.60 -10.20 14.05
C LYS A 67 -1.79 -9.66 12.64
N THR A 68 -0.99 -8.69 12.21
CA THR A 68 -1.17 -8.02 10.92
C THR A 68 0.05 -8.26 10.04
N PRO A 69 0.00 -9.20 9.08
CA PRO A 69 1.07 -9.37 8.11
C PRO A 69 1.19 -8.12 7.24
N GLY A 70 2.41 -7.82 6.79
CA GLY A 70 2.71 -6.56 6.11
C GLY A 70 1.90 -6.34 4.83
N TRP A 71 1.59 -7.40 4.06
CA TRP A 71 0.74 -7.31 2.86
C TRP A 71 -0.67 -6.77 3.15
N LYS A 72 -1.17 -6.89 4.39
CA LYS A 72 -2.48 -6.33 4.81
C LYS A 72 -2.42 -4.88 5.27
N THR A 73 -1.24 -4.31 5.42
CA THR A 73 -1.10 -2.89 5.78
C THR A 73 -1.21 -2.02 4.55
N ASP A 74 -1.56 -0.74 4.73
CA ASP A 74 -1.69 0.17 3.60
C ASP A 74 -0.34 0.37 2.90
N ARG A 75 0.76 0.46 3.66
CA ARG A 75 2.12 0.53 3.11
C ARG A 75 2.49 -0.72 2.31
N GLY A 76 2.24 -1.91 2.87
CA GLY A 76 2.50 -3.15 2.15
C GLY A 76 1.64 -3.31 0.90
N ARG A 77 0.37 -2.91 0.97
CA ARG A 77 -0.52 -2.90 -0.20
C ARG A 77 0.01 -1.99 -1.30
N ILE A 78 0.38 -0.74 -0.96
CA ILE A 78 0.94 0.21 -1.91
C ILE A 78 2.27 -0.30 -2.48
N TYR A 79 3.16 -0.85 -1.66
CA TYR A 79 4.43 -1.40 -2.13
C TYR A 79 4.24 -2.57 -3.11
N ILE A 80 3.29 -3.47 -2.85
CA ILE A 80 3.00 -4.59 -3.76
C ILE A 80 2.48 -4.08 -5.11
N VAL A 81 1.51 -3.16 -5.09
CA VAL A 81 0.84 -2.65 -6.30
C VAL A 81 1.76 -1.76 -7.13
N TYR A 82 2.41 -0.79 -6.48
CA TYR A 82 3.16 0.27 -7.16
C TYR A 82 4.66 0.02 -7.22
N GLY A 83 5.16 -0.95 -6.47
CA GLY A 83 6.59 -1.24 -6.33
C GLY A 83 7.28 -0.35 -5.29
N PRO A 84 8.62 -0.37 -5.23
CA PRO A 84 9.37 0.53 -4.37
C PRO A 84 9.13 2.00 -4.75
N PRO A 85 8.96 2.90 -3.77
CA PRO A 85 8.91 4.33 -4.05
C PRO A 85 10.30 4.85 -4.44
N ASP A 86 10.33 5.90 -5.26
CA ASP A 86 11.56 6.58 -5.67
C ASP A 86 12.17 7.40 -4.52
N ASN A 87 11.30 7.98 -3.69
CA ASN A 87 11.70 8.72 -2.50
C ASN A 87 10.72 8.51 -1.34
N VAL A 88 11.26 8.50 -0.12
CA VAL A 88 10.48 8.43 1.12
C VAL A 88 10.87 9.57 2.04
N GLU A 89 9.96 10.53 2.21
CA GLU A 89 10.09 11.59 3.22
C GLU A 89 9.48 11.12 4.53
N ARG A 90 10.29 11.09 5.60
CA ARG A 90 9.83 10.66 6.93
C ARG A 90 9.75 11.84 7.86
N HIS A 91 8.61 11.99 8.51
CA HIS A 91 8.36 12.99 9.53
C HIS A 91 8.13 12.28 10.86
N THR A 92 9.23 12.05 11.57
CA THR A 92 9.24 11.48 12.92
C THR A 92 9.38 12.61 13.93
N PHE A 93 8.57 12.58 14.99
CA PHE A 93 8.65 13.59 16.05
C PHE A 93 8.99 12.94 17.38
N SER A 94 9.88 13.58 18.14
CA SER A 94 10.31 13.13 19.47
C SER A 94 9.30 13.44 20.58
N SER A 95 8.23 14.21 20.30
CA SER A 95 7.29 14.69 21.33
C SER A 95 5.88 14.93 20.77
N GLY A 96 4.92 14.09 21.16
CA GLY A 96 3.47 14.39 21.15
C GLY A 96 2.76 14.53 19.79
N THR A 97 3.43 14.26 18.67
CA THR A 97 2.80 14.28 17.33
C THR A 97 3.02 12.95 16.62
N ASN A 98 1.97 12.48 15.95
CA ASN A 98 1.98 11.21 15.25
C ASN A 98 2.95 11.23 14.07
N ASN A 99 3.68 10.13 13.90
CA ASN A 99 4.59 9.95 12.77
C ASN A 99 3.82 9.88 11.46
N TRP A 100 4.40 10.43 10.39
CA TRP A 100 3.88 10.29 9.04
C TRP A 100 5.02 10.24 8.03
N GLU A 101 4.74 9.71 6.84
CA GLU A 101 5.68 9.65 5.75
C GLU A 101 5.00 9.86 4.40
N VAL A 102 5.75 10.34 3.43
CA VAL A 102 5.32 10.50 2.04
C VAL A 102 6.18 9.62 1.16
N TRP A 103 5.53 8.80 0.34
CA TRP A 103 6.17 8.01 -0.68
C TRP A 103 5.90 8.67 -2.03
N TYR A 104 6.96 8.91 -2.81
CA TYR A 104 6.87 9.52 -4.13
C TYR A 104 7.20 8.50 -5.21
N TYR A 105 6.43 8.56 -6.30
CA TYR A 105 6.63 7.79 -7.53
C TYR A 105 6.68 8.78 -8.70
N PHE A 106 7.88 9.22 -9.07
CA PHE A 106 8.10 10.36 -9.96
C PHE A 106 7.61 10.09 -11.38
N ASP A 107 7.90 8.91 -11.94
CA ASP A 107 7.47 8.54 -13.29
C ASP A 107 5.94 8.54 -13.46
N LYS A 108 5.22 8.29 -12.37
CA LYS A 108 3.75 8.26 -12.33
C LYS A 108 3.15 9.60 -11.89
N ASN A 109 3.99 10.52 -11.41
CA ASN A 109 3.59 11.73 -10.70
C ASN A 109 2.63 11.43 -9.52
N TYR A 110 2.88 10.33 -8.79
CA TYR A 110 2.06 9.92 -7.66
C TYR A 110 2.75 10.19 -6.33
N TYR A 111 1.94 10.51 -5.32
CA TYR A 111 2.33 10.51 -3.91
C TYR A 111 1.35 9.67 -3.08
N PHE A 112 1.86 9.12 -1.98
CA PHE A 112 1.08 8.44 -0.95
C PHE A 112 1.52 8.93 0.41
N ILE A 113 0.60 9.46 1.20
CA ILE A 113 0.86 9.93 2.55
C ILE A 113 0.33 8.90 3.53
N PHE A 114 1.22 8.41 4.38
CA PHE A 114 0.88 7.50 5.46
C PHE A 114 1.06 8.18 6.81
N ALA A 115 0.13 7.96 7.73
CA ALA A 115 0.22 8.50 9.09
C ALA A 115 -0.19 7.48 10.15
N ASP A 116 0.52 7.48 11.27
CA ASP A 116 0.18 6.69 12.45
C ASP A 116 -0.84 7.44 13.31
N ILE A 117 -2.11 7.45 12.86
CA ILE A 117 -3.19 8.25 13.47
C ILE A 117 -3.37 7.96 14.98
N LEU A 118 -3.07 6.74 15.42
CA LEU A 118 -3.29 6.31 16.80
C LEU A 118 -2.00 6.31 17.65
N GLY A 119 -0.83 6.61 17.05
CA GLY A 119 0.46 6.58 17.76
C GLY A 119 0.92 5.19 18.19
N ILE A 120 0.43 4.13 17.54
CA ILE A 120 0.72 2.72 17.88
C ILE A 120 1.62 2.02 16.84
N GLY A 121 2.23 2.80 15.94
CA GLY A 121 3.05 2.32 14.83
C GLY A 121 2.24 1.87 13.61
N ASN A 122 0.92 2.10 13.58
CA ASN A 122 0.06 1.67 12.47
C ASN A 122 -0.10 2.79 11.44
N MET A 123 0.83 2.85 10.50
CA MET A 123 0.78 3.77 9.36
C MET A 123 -0.41 3.45 8.44
N LYS A 124 -1.38 4.37 8.39
CA LYS A 124 -2.55 4.33 7.50
C LYS A 124 -2.38 5.25 6.31
N LEU A 125 -2.84 4.83 5.14
CA LEU A 125 -2.92 5.73 3.98
C LEU A 125 -3.99 6.79 4.27
N VAL A 126 -3.56 8.04 4.32
CA VAL A 126 -4.42 9.17 4.68
C VAL A 126 -4.65 10.14 3.54
N ASP A 127 -3.76 10.21 2.55
CA ASP A 127 -3.96 10.99 1.33
C ASP A 127 -3.10 10.47 0.18
N SER A 128 -3.57 10.65 -1.04
CA SER A 128 -2.89 10.31 -2.29
C SER A 128 -3.52 11.07 -3.45
N ASN A 129 -2.76 11.27 -4.52
CA ASN A 129 -3.27 11.70 -5.81
C ASN A 129 -3.38 10.54 -6.83
N ALA A 130 -3.08 9.30 -6.43
CA ALA A 130 -3.21 8.16 -7.31
C ALA A 130 -4.70 7.82 -7.55
N PRO A 131 -5.11 7.49 -8.79
CA PRO A 131 -6.50 7.18 -9.10
C PRO A 131 -7.07 6.02 -8.28
N GLY A 132 -8.26 6.21 -7.70
CA GLY A 132 -8.95 5.19 -6.91
C GLY A 132 -8.44 5.00 -5.48
N GLU A 133 -7.47 5.80 -5.05
CA GLU A 133 -6.92 5.79 -3.69
C GLU A 133 -7.58 6.86 -2.81
N VAL A 134 -7.32 6.79 -1.50
CA VAL A 134 -7.81 7.78 -0.54
C VAL A 134 -7.29 9.17 -0.91
N HIS A 135 -8.18 10.14 -1.07
CA HIS A 135 -7.84 11.55 -1.22
C HIS A 135 -8.51 12.37 -0.11
N ASP A 136 -7.72 12.89 0.81
CA ASP A 136 -8.21 13.67 1.95
C ASP A 136 -7.17 14.73 2.35
N ARG A 137 -7.38 15.95 1.88
CA ARG A 137 -6.48 17.08 2.14
C ARG A 137 -6.46 17.53 3.60
N ASP A 138 -7.46 17.14 4.39
CA ASP A 138 -7.61 17.49 5.80
C ASP A 138 -6.99 16.46 6.74
N TRP A 139 -6.26 15.46 6.22
CA TRP A 139 -5.64 14.41 7.01
C TRP A 139 -4.75 14.93 8.15
N ARG A 140 -4.14 16.11 7.98
CA ARG A 140 -3.30 16.75 9.00
C ARG A 140 -4.07 17.09 10.28
N ASN A 141 -5.38 17.33 10.18
CA ASN A 141 -6.22 17.59 11.36
C ASN A 141 -6.46 16.29 12.17
N LYS A 142 -6.44 15.13 11.50
CA LYS A 142 -6.66 13.81 12.12
C LYS A 142 -5.46 13.34 12.94
N ILE A 143 -4.25 13.76 12.58
CA ILE A 143 -3.02 13.43 13.32
C ILE A 143 -2.76 14.36 14.52
N LYS A 144 -3.36 15.55 14.54
CA LYS A 144 -3.23 16.54 15.63
C LYS A 144 -4.31 16.39 16.72
N GLY A 145 -5.37 15.62 16.44
CA GLY A 145 -6.64 15.64 17.18
C GLY A 145 -6.72 14.83 18.49
N TYR A 146 -5.69 14.06 18.87
CA TYR A 146 -5.66 13.36 20.16
C TYR A 146 -4.66 14.02 21.14
N HIS A 147 -5.10 15.19 21.64
CA HIS A 147 -4.66 15.91 22.85
C HIS A 147 -3.22 16.43 22.97
N ILE A 148 -3.02 17.72 22.66
CA ILE A 148 -2.54 18.73 23.65
C ILE A 148 -3.23 20.08 23.33
N GLN A 149 -4.13 20.49 24.22
CA GLN A 149 -4.58 21.84 24.65
C GLN A 149 -4.72 23.00 23.62
N PRO A 150 -5.68 23.93 23.81
CA PRO A 150 -5.85 25.11 22.95
C PRO A 150 -4.54 25.88 22.79
N SER A 151 -4.36 26.48 21.62
CA SER A 151 -3.15 27.23 21.27
C SER A 151 -2.92 28.37 22.29
N PRO A 152 -1.66 28.80 22.53
CA PRO A 152 -1.39 29.97 23.39
C PRO A 152 -2.09 31.27 22.95
N GLN A 153 -2.69 31.31 21.76
CA GLN A 153 -3.46 32.45 21.26
C GLN A 153 -4.88 32.54 21.86
N ASP A 154 -5.31 31.52 22.61
CA ASP A 154 -6.57 31.49 23.35
C ASP A 154 -6.41 31.89 24.83
N ARG A 155 -5.22 32.34 25.26
CA ARG A 155 -5.05 33.06 26.54
C ARG A 155 -5.27 34.54 26.28
N GLY A 156 -6.50 34.99 26.50
CA GLY A 156 -6.86 36.40 26.45
C GLY A 156 -5.87 37.27 27.24
N TYR A 157 -5.44 38.35 26.58
CA TYR A 157 -5.25 39.62 27.25
C TYR A 157 -6.61 40.17 27.67
#